data_AF-A0A172TZD3-F1
#
_entry.id   AF-A0A172TZD3-F1
#
_cell.length_a   1.000
_cell.length_b   1.000
_cell.length_c   1.000
_cell.angle_alpha   90.00
_cell.angle_beta   90.00
_cell.angle_gamma   90.00
#
_symmetry.space_group_name_H-M   'P 1'
#
loop_
_entity.id
_entity.type
_entity.pdbx_description
1 polymer ?
#
loop_
_entity_poly.entity_id
_entity_poly.type
_entity_poly.pdbx_seq_one_letter_code
_entity_poly.pdbx_strand_id
1 'polypeptide(L)'
;MMNKLFTKRTASYCILITLSLIVLFHLLVLVSIVPFQIVWGGRLTNHSQMVRFEMISIAINLIMLAVVAIHTGILKLRIKPLLIYIVLWCMGGLFLLNTIGNLLSINTFEKMVFTPLTLLLSICCFRLALDKQ
;
A
#
# COMPACT_ATOMS: atom_id res chain seq x y z
N MET A 1 12.46 1.60 -28.06
CA MET A 1 11.02 1.26 -27.98
C MET A 1 10.78 0.52 -26.67
N MET A 2 10.66 1.24 -25.56
CA MET A 2 10.53 0.64 -24.23
C MET A 2 9.05 0.29 -23.99
N ASN A 3 8.80 -0.99 -23.68
CA ASN A 3 7.50 -1.64 -23.72
C ASN A 3 6.35 -0.83 -23.11
N LYS A 4 5.27 -0.67 -23.88
CA LYS A 4 3.99 0.00 -23.53
C LYS A 4 3.24 -0.63 -22.34
N LEU A 5 3.78 -1.66 -21.69
CA LEU A 5 3.09 -2.42 -20.64
C LEU A 5 3.05 -1.68 -19.28
N PHE A 6 4.08 -0.91 -18.94
CA PHE A 6 4.16 -0.22 -17.64
C PHE A 6 4.03 1.30 -17.76
N THR A 7 2.86 1.74 -18.20
CA THR A 7 2.53 3.17 -18.29
C THR A 7 2.21 3.76 -16.91
N LYS A 8 2.34 5.10 -16.77
CA LYS A 8 1.93 5.81 -15.53
C LYS A 8 0.49 5.48 -15.14
N ARG A 9 -0.38 5.38 -16.16
CA ARG A 9 -1.79 5.02 -16.00
C ARG A 9 -1.92 3.64 -15.37
N THR A 10 -1.24 2.63 -15.93
CA THR A 10 -1.24 1.26 -15.39
C THR A 10 -0.74 1.22 -13.95
N ALA A 11 0.38 1.89 -13.64
CA ALA A 11 0.94 1.95 -12.29
C ALA A 11 -0.03 2.61 -11.30
N SER A 12 -0.71 3.68 -11.71
CA SER A 12 -1.68 4.37 -10.85
C SER A 12 -2.90 3.50 -10.55
N TYR A 13 -3.50 2.86 -11.57
CA TYR A 13 -4.62 1.95 -11.35
C TYR A 13 -4.22 0.72 -10.54
N CYS A 14 -3.02 0.18 -10.75
CA CYS A 14 -2.47 -0.90 -9.93
C CYS A 14 -2.45 -0.52 -8.45
N ILE A 15 -1.91 0.67 -8.11
CA ILE A 15 -1.90 1.15 -6.73
C ILE A 15 -3.33 1.35 -6.21
N LEU A 16 -4.20 2.04 -6.94
CA LEU A 16 -5.57 2.34 -6.47
C LEU A 16 -6.37 1.06 -6.19
N ILE A 17 -6.35 0.09 -7.10
CA ILE A 17 -7.06 -1.18 -6.95
C ILE A 17 -6.48 -1.95 -5.76
N THR A 18 -5.16 -2.07 -5.70
CA THR A 18 -4.50 -2.84 -4.65
C THR A 18 -4.71 -2.24 -3.27
N LEU A 19 -4.59 -0.91 -3.11
CA LEU A 19 -4.86 -0.24 -1.83
C LEU A 19 -6.31 -0.39 -1.40
N SER A 20 -7.26 -0.33 -2.35
CA SER A 20 -8.68 -0.56 -2.05
C SER A 20 -8.93 -1.99 -1.54
N LEU A 21 -8.30 -2.99 -2.18
CA LEU A 21 -8.37 -4.38 -1.73
C LEU A 21 -7.68 -4.59 -0.37
N ILE A 22 -6.56 -3.91 -0.11
CA ILE A 22 -5.86 -3.94 1.18
C ILE A 22 -6.73 -3.34 2.29
N VAL A 23 -7.40 -2.20 2.04
CA VAL A 23 -8.34 -1.62 3.00
C VAL A 23 -9.49 -2.59 3.30
N LEU A 24 -10.06 -3.21 2.27
CA LEU A 24 -11.10 -4.24 2.46
C LEU A 24 -10.57 -5.42 3.29
N PHE A 25 -9.36 -5.89 3.00
CA PHE A 25 -8.72 -6.96 3.76
C PHE A 25 -8.54 -6.60 5.25
N HIS A 26 -8.03 -5.40 5.56
CA HIS A 26 -7.91 -4.93 6.95
C HIS A 26 -9.27 -4.81 7.65
N LEU A 27 -10.31 -4.39 6.93
CA LEU A 27 -11.68 -4.40 7.48
C LEU A 27 -12.14 -5.82 7.82
N LEU A 28 -11.86 -6.80 6.97
CA LEU A 28 -12.18 -8.22 7.23
C LEU A 28 -11.42 -8.79 8.44
N VAL A 29 -10.16 -8.39 8.64
CA VAL A 29 -9.38 -8.72 9.85
C VAL A 29 -10.02 -8.08 11.09
N LEU A 30 -10.41 -6.81 10.99
CA LEU A 30 -11.02 -6.06 12.09
C LEU A 30 -12.34 -6.69 12.56
N VAL A 31 -13.18 -7.16 11.62
CA VAL A 31 -14.42 -7.88 11.94
C VAL A 31 -14.20 -9.38 12.22
N SER A 32 -12.95 -9.83 12.34
CA SER A 32 -12.56 -11.21 12.65
C SER A 32 -13.03 -12.27 11.65
N ILE A 33 -13.37 -11.88 10.41
CA ILE A 33 -13.60 -12.82 9.30
C ILE A 33 -12.27 -13.43 8.87
N VAL A 34 -11.20 -12.63 8.90
CA VAL A 34 -9.83 -13.07 8.62
C VAL A 34 -9.05 -13.13 9.94
N PRO A 35 -8.31 -14.22 10.22
CA PRO A 35 -7.54 -14.37 11.45
C PRO A 35 -6.39 -13.35 11.51
N PHE A 36 -6.30 -12.57 12.58
CA PHE A 36 -5.29 -11.51 12.71
C PHE A 36 -3.84 -12.03 12.89
N GLN A 37 -3.65 -13.35 13.02
CA GLN A 37 -2.33 -13.98 13.08
C GLN A 37 -1.61 -13.97 11.72
N ILE A 38 -2.30 -13.61 10.64
CA ILE A 38 -1.72 -13.50 9.29
C ILE A 38 -1.28 -12.07 8.92
N VAL A 39 -1.35 -11.15 9.86
CA VAL A 39 -0.92 -9.76 9.67
C VAL A 39 0.12 -9.38 10.71
N TRP A 40 0.86 -8.30 10.45
CA TRP A 40 1.84 -7.74 11.37
C TRP A 40 2.91 -8.74 11.82
N GLY A 41 3.39 -9.54 10.88
CA GLY A 41 4.42 -10.53 11.16
C GLY A 41 3.93 -11.71 12.00
N GLY A 42 2.62 -11.87 12.20
CA GLY A 42 2.04 -12.85 13.13
C GLY A 42 2.34 -12.59 14.62
N ARG A 43 2.71 -11.35 14.98
CA ARG A 43 3.18 -10.99 16.34
C ARG A 43 2.11 -10.35 17.22
N LEU A 44 0.90 -10.18 16.71
CA LEU A 44 -0.21 -9.63 17.49
C LEU A 44 -0.66 -10.66 18.53
N THR A 45 -0.77 -10.22 19.78
CA THR A 45 -1.05 -11.12 20.92
C THR A 45 -2.50 -11.06 21.40
N ASN A 46 -3.21 -9.96 21.15
CA ASN A 46 -4.56 -9.75 21.66
C ASN A 46 -5.39 -8.84 20.76
N HIS A 47 -6.72 -8.88 20.95
CA HIS A 47 -7.68 -8.10 20.16
C HIS A 47 -7.48 -6.59 20.25
N SER A 48 -7.12 -6.05 21.42
CA SER A 48 -6.87 -4.60 21.55
C SER A 48 -5.67 -4.17 20.70
N GLN A 49 -4.61 -4.99 20.66
CA GLN A 49 -3.45 -4.73 19.82
C GLN A 49 -3.85 -4.82 18.34
N MET A 50 -4.57 -5.86 17.94
CA MET A 50 -5.10 -6.00 16.59
C MET A 50 -5.87 -4.75 16.16
N VAL A 51 -6.88 -4.32 16.93
CA VAL A 51 -7.72 -3.15 16.55
C VAL A 51 -6.87 -1.89 16.35
N ARG A 52 -5.93 -1.60 17.26
CA ARG A 52 -5.07 -0.41 17.12
C ARG A 52 -4.23 -0.44 15.85
N PHE A 53 -3.59 -1.57 15.59
CA PHE A 53 -2.70 -1.73 14.45
C PHE A 53 -3.47 -1.75 13.12
N GLU A 54 -4.62 -2.42 13.06
CA GLU A 54 -5.50 -2.41 11.89
C GLU A 54 -6.06 -1.00 11.60
N MET A 55 -6.46 -0.24 12.62
CA MET A 55 -6.90 1.15 12.44
C MET A 55 -5.81 2.05 11.87
N ILE A 56 -4.56 1.89 12.32
CA ILE A 56 -3.40 2.61 11.77
C ILE A 56 -3.18 2.22 10.30
N SER A 57 -3.20 0.92 9.99
CA SER A 57 -3.07 0.42 8.62
C SER A 57 -4.15 0.98 7.70
N ILE A 58 -5.42 0.94 8.12
CA ILE A 58 -6.54 1.47 7.34
C ILE A 58 -6.36 2.98 7.10
N ALA A 59 -6.05 3.75 8.14
CA ALA A 59 -5.86 5.20 8.02
C ALA A 59 -4.73 5.55 7.03
N ILE A 60 -3.57 4.89 7.16
CA ILE A 60 -2.43 5.12 6.27
C ILE A 60 -2.79 4.73 4.82
N ASN A 61 -3.45 3.60 4.59
CA ASN A 61 -3.88 3.18 3.25
C ASN A 61 -4.91 4.12 2.64
N LEU A 62 -5.85 4.67 3.41
CA LEU A 62 -6.81 5.66 2.91
C LEU A 62 -6.13 6.97 2.51
N ILE A 63 -5.15 7.44 3.29
CA ILE A 63 -4.35 8.63 2.94
C ILE A 63 -3.59 8.38 1.63
N MET A 64 -2.93 7.23 1.50
CA MET A 64 -2.22 6.85 0.28
C MET A 64 -3.16 6.75 -0.92
N LEU A 65 -4.35 6.17 -0.74
CA LEU A 65 -5.39 6.09 -1.77
C LEU A 65 -5.81 7.49 -2.24
N ALA A 66 -6.06 8.41 -1.30
CA ALA A 66 -6.41 9.79 -1.61
C ALA A 66 -5.30 10.51 -2.40
N VAL A 67 -4.03 10.34 -2.01
CA VAL A 67 -2.89 10.95 -2.71
C VAL A 67 -2.82 10.49 -4.16
N VAL A 68 -2.98 9.18 -4.42
CA VAL A 68 -2.96 8.65 -5.79
C VAL A 68 -4.22 9.05 -6.58
N ALA A 69 -5.38 9.13 -5.92
CA ALA A 69 -6.61 9.63 -6.55
C ALA A 69 -6.49 11.11 -6.97
N ILE A 70 -5.78 11.93 -6.19
CA ILE A 70 -5.46 13.32 -6.54
C ILE A 70 -4.46 13.36 -7.69
N HIS A 71 -3.39 12.57 -7.63
CA HIS A 71 -2.38 12.49 -8.69
C HIS A 71 -2.97 12.09 -10.05
N THR A 72 -3.97 11.21 -10.05
CA THR A 72 -4.68 10.74 -11.26
C THR A 72 -5.81 11.66 -11.71
N GLY A 73 -6.13 12.72 -10.96
CA GLY A 73 -7.22 13.63 -11.27
C GLY A 73 -8.63 13.09 -10.99
N ILE A 74 -8.74 11.90 -10.36
CA ILE A 74 -10.03 11.35 -9.88
C ILE A 74 -10.59 12.27 -8.80
N LEU A 75 -9.75 12.68 -7.85
CA LEU A 75 -10.10 13.63 -6.80
C LEU A 75 -9.56 15.02 -7.15
N LYS A 76 -10.46 15.98 -7.39
CA LYS A 76 -10.13 17.35 -7.80
C LYS A 76 -9.75 18.22 -6.59
N LEU A 77 -8.63 17.92 -5.96
CA LEU A 77 -8.03 18.75 -4.91
C LEU A 77 -6.77 19.43 -5.43
N ARG A 78 -6.62 20.73 -5.17
CA ARG A 78 -5.43 21.48 -5.54
C ARG A 78 -4.35 21.29 -4.48
N ILE A 79 -3.44 20.37 -4.74
CA ILE A 79 -2.24 20.15 -3.93
C ILE A 79 -1.00 20.53 -4.74
N LYS A 80 0.01 21.08 -4.07
CA LYS A 80 1.31 21.39 -4.70
C LYS A 80 1.91 20.11 -5.30
N PRO A 81 2.30 20.09 -6.59
CA PRO A 81 2.86 18.90 -7.23
C PRO A 81 4.05 18.30 -6.47
N LEU A 82 4.92 19.16 -5.93
CA LEU A 82 6.08 18.74 -5.11
C LEU A 82 5.67 17.88 -3.91
N LEU A 83 4.56 18.21 -3.23
CA LEU A 83 4.10 17.44 -2.08
C LEU A 83 3.64 16.04 -2.51
N ILE A 84 2.94 15.94 -3.64
CA ILE A 84 2.52 14.64 -4.19
C ILE A 84 3.75 13.78 -4.50
N TYR A 85 4.78 14.35 -5.13
CA TYR A 85 6.01 13.60 -5.43
C TYR A 85 6.75 13.12 -4.19
N ILE A 86 6.89 13.98 -3.17
CA ILE A 86 7.52 13.59 -1.90
C ILE A 86 6.74 12.44 -1.26
N VAL A 87 5.41 12.54 -1.21
CA VAL A 87 4.57 11.50 -0.63
C VAL A 87 4.66 10.19 -1.43
N LEU A 88 4.68 10.23 -2.76
CA LEU A 88 4.87 9.03 -3.60
C LEU A 88 6.23 8.35 -3.35
N TRP A 89 7.30 9.14 -3.14
CA TRP A 89 8.60 8.60 -2.72
C TRP A 89 8.53 7.94 -1.34
N CYS A 90 7.91 8.61 -0.36
CA CYS A 90 7.71 8.05 0.97
C CYS A 90 6.88 6.76 0.94
N MET A 91 5.81 6.72 0.13
CA MET A 91 5.00 5.53 -0.09
C MET A 91 5.82 4.38 -0.67
N GLY A 92 6.63 4.64 -1.69
CA GLY A 92 7.53 3.63 -2.26
C GLY A 92 8.49 3.07 -1.22
N GLY A 93 9.12 3.94 -0.43
CA GLY A 93 10.01 3.53 0.68
C GLY A 93 9.28 2.71 1.75
N LEU A 94 8.06 3.12 2.13
CA LEU A 94 7.23 2.38 3.09
C LEU A 94 6.88 0.98 2.58
N PHE A 95 6.49 0.84 1.32
CA PHE A 95 6.20 -0.48 0.74
C PHE A 95 7.45 -1.35 0.58
N LEU A 96 8.60 -0.77 0.32
CA LEU A 96 9.86 -1.49 0.34
C LEU A 96 10.18 -2.00 1.76
N LEU A 97 9.99 -1.16 2.77
CA LEU A 97 10.14 -1.59 4.17
C LEU A 97 9.14 -2.68 4.55
N ASN A 98 7.89 -2.58 4.10
CA ASN A 98 6.90 -3.65 4.27
C ASN A 98 7.34 -4.95 3.58
N THR A 99 7.97 -4.88 2.40
CA THR A 99 8.51 -6.05 1.71
C THR A 99 9.57 -6.75 2.56
N ILE A 100 10.47 -5.98 3.18
CA ILE A 100 11.47 -6.50 4.12
C ILE A 100 10.77 -7.10 5.36
N GLY A 101 9.78 -6.41 5.91
CA GLY A 101 8.99 -6.90 7.06
C GLY A 101 8.29 -8.23 6.75
N ASN A 102 7.69 -8.36 5.57
CA ASN A 102 7.01 -9.58 5.12
C ASN A 102 8.00 -10.74 4.92
N LEU A 103 9.19 -10.49 4.35
CA LEU A 103 10.26 -11.48 4.23
C LEU A 103 10.73 -11.99 5.60
N LEU A 104 10.78 -11.10 6.59
CA LEU A 104 11.17 -11.40 7.97
C LEU A 104 10.02 -11.91 8.85
N SER A 105 8.80 -12.01 8.31
CA SER A 105 7.65 -12.52 9.05
C SER A 105 7.86 -13.98 9.47
N ILE A 106 7.19 -14.42 10.53
CA ILE A 106 7.05 -15.85 10.84
C ILE A 106 5.92 -16.50 10.03
N ASN A 107 5.02 -15.70 9.46
CA ASN A 107 3.86 -16.16 8.73
C ASN A 107 4.17 -16.40 7.23
N THR A 108 3.86 -17.61 6.76
CA THR A 108 4.08 -17.99 5.35
C THR A 108 3.18 -17.24 4.38
N PHE A 109 1.96 -16.88 4.77
CA PHE A 109 1.03 -16.13 3.93
C PHE A 109 1.57 -14.72 3.62
N GLU A 110 2.10 -14.02 4.63
CA GLU A 110 2.73 -12.70 4.42
C GLU A 110 3.93 -12.81 3.47
N LYS A 111 4.76 -13.85 3.62
CA LYS A 111 5.90 -14.10 2.73
C LYS A 111 5.47 -14.32 1.29
N MET A 112 4.48 -15.19 1.05
CA MET A 112 4.12 -15.61 -0.30
C MET A 112 3.19 -14.61 -1.01
N VAL A 113 2.31 -13.93 -0.28
CA VAL A 113 1.29 -13.05 -0.88
C VAL A 113 1.66 -11.59 -0.69
N PHE A 114 1.97 -11.16 0.53
CA PHE A 114 2.20 -9.73 0.78
C PHE A 114 3.57 -9.26 0.33
N THR A 115 4.62 -10.08 0.37
CA THR A 115 5.94 -9.69 -0.18
C THR A 115 5.89 -9.28 -1.65
N PRO A 116 5.41 -10.12 -2.61
CA PRO A 116 5.35 -9.70 -4.00
C PRO A 116 4.39 -8.52 -4.21
N LEU A 117 3.31 -8.45 -3.41
CA LEU A 117 2.35 -7.35 -3.47
C LEU A 117 2.97 -6.00 -3.06
N THR A 118 3.67 -5.95 -1.93
CA THR A 118 4.32 -4.73 -1.44
C THR A 118 5.50 -4.35 -2.33
N LEU A 119 6.21 -5.33 -2.89
CA LEU A 119 7.26 -5.06 -3.87
C LEU A 119 6.69 -4.41 -5.13
N LEU A 120 5.59 -4.94 -5.66
CA LEU A 120 4.88 -4.37 -6.81
C LEU A 120 4.42 -2.94 -6.52
N LEU A 121 3.81 -2.69 -5.36
CA LEU A 121 3.39 -1.35 -4.93
C LEU A 121 4.57 -0.39 -4.82
N SER A 122 5.70 -0.83 -4.27
CA SER A 122 6.94 -0.05 -4.18
C SER A 122 7.42 0.39 -5.57
N ILE A 123 7.47 -0.56 -6.52
CA ILE A 123 7.88 -0.28 -7.91
C ILE A 123 6.91 0.70 -8.59
N CYS A 124 5.60 0.49 -8.43
CA CYS A 124 4.59 1.42 -8.98
C CYS A 124 4.74 2.83 -8.39
N CYS A 125 4.97 2.96 -7.08
CA CYS A 125 5.14 4.25 -6.43
C CYS A 125 6.38 4.99 -6.95
N PHE A 126 7.53 4.32 -7.01
CA PHE A 126 8.75 4.93 -7.57
C PHE A 126 8.60 5.27 -9.05
N ARG A 127 7.88 4.45 -9.82
CA ARG A 127 7.58 4.76 -11.22
C ARG A 127 6.80 6.06 -11.37
N LEU A 128 5.82 6.33 -10.50
CA LEU A 128 5.06 7.59 -10.50
C LEU A 128 5.90 8.76 -9.95
N ALA A 129 6.72 8.52 -8.93
CA ALA A 129 7.53 9.54 -8.27
C ALA A 129 8.71 10.05 -9.13
N LEU A 130 9.29 9.18 -9.96
CA LEU A 130 10.37 9.52 -10.90
C LEU A 130 9.87 10.24 -12.14
N ASP A 131 8.58 10.14 -12.43
CA ASP A 131 7.99 10.73 -13.62
C ASP A 131 7.61 12.17 -13.35
N LYS A 132 8.59 13.08 -13.50
CA LYS A 132 8.35 14.52 -13.49
C LYS A 132 7.42 14.84 -14.66
N GLN A 133 6.18 15.20 -14.36
CA GLN A 133 5.28 15.84 -15.34
C GLN A 133 5.88 17.15 -15.83
#